data_AF-A0A929FFA3-F1
#
_entry.id   AF-A0A929FFA3-F1
#
_cell.length_a   1.000
_cell.length_b   1.000
_cell.length_c   1.000
_cell.angle_alpha   90.00
_cell.angle_beta   90.00
_cell.angle_gamma   90.00
#
_symmetry.space_group_name_H-M   'P 1'
#
loop_
_entity.id
_entity.type
_entity.pdbx_description
1 polymer ?
#
loop_
_entity_poly.entity_id
_entity_poly.type
_entity_poly.pdbx_seq_one_letter_code
_entity_poly.pdbx_strand_id
1 'polypeptide(L)'
;MYVSQKTQEQYPWWSGNARFIDLSNTFIVAHVAQAALIMLWAGAFTLFELAVYSPDEPLYTQGLILLPHLATEGWGVGAGGEIVNTFPIFAIGAIHIVAAGVLAGGAYFHRNRLPASLEVVGGRAEKFHFAWDDAPKLGLILGHHLIFLGLGALLFVAKAQFFGGLYDANLEEVRLVTAPTLDPATIWDYRTHLFDVNNLEDLVGGHIYVAGLLIAAGTWHILVPPFQWVKDLLFFSGDGILSYSLIGIALAGFAASYYCGFNTLAYPEVFYGPTLELKSALLPRYFEAQPSMSGGYTSRVWLANAHFYLAFFFLQGGLWHFLRATGFDLGKLLDKWQQNLDSASDNPSLVYQTAGSVQPCAQGMLQYEQPDAEPQPWLKQEQPFEDYVYRPSQGVQPMNLTEINGVERTLYQTTYHTLKETFYQAASTQPEVDTMFGYGKTATQPLYERSKSLANVFTNHQPIDTVFYEPKATQNGSGATTTSPTATAIATADPEPSADPEPSADDE
;
A
#
# COMPACT_ATOMS: atom_id res chain seq x y z
N MET A 1 -2.04 -23.69 7.26
CA MET A 1 -1.68 -22.61 8.21
C MET A 1 -0.21 -22.27 8.01
N TYR A 2 0.10 -21.12 7.40
CA TYR A 2 1.34 -20.44 7.72
C TYR A 2 1.08 -19.71 9.05
N VAL A 3 1.12 -20.47 10.15
CA VAL A 3 1.75 -19.90 11.35
C VAL A 3 3.12 -19.54 10.84
N SER A 4 3.54 -18.28 10.96
CA SER A 4 4.93 -17.95 10.73
C SER A 4 5.77 -18.98 11.48
N GLN A 5 6.38 -19.95 10.79
CA GLN A 5 7.17 -21.02 11.41
C GLN A 5 8.44 -20.47 12.08
N LYS A 6 8.58 -19.14 12.09
CA LYS A 6 9.58 -18.39 12.81
C LYS A 6 9.15 -18.30 14.27
N THR A 7 9.95 -18.91 15.14
CA THR A 7 9.87 -18.62 16.59
C THR A 7 9.96 -17.09 16.79
N GLN A 8 9.38 -16.54 17.86
CA GLN A 8 9.35 -15.08 18.10
C GLN A 8 10.72 -14.40 17.90
N GLU A 9 11.82 -15.10 18.17
CA GLU A 9 13.20 -14.61 18.03
C GLU A 9 13.71 -14.49 16.58
N GLN A 10 13.06 -15.15 15.62
CA GLN A 10 13.48 -15.19 14.21
C GLN A 10 13.00 -13.99 13.39
N TYR A 11 12.19 -13.08 13.96
CA TYR A 11 11.86 -11.82 13.29
C TYR A 11 13.02 -10.83 13.42
N PRO A 12 13.53 -10.27 12.31
CA PRO A 12 14.56 -9.24 12.35
C PRO A 12 14.03 -7.93 12.97
N TRP A 13 14.93 -7.05 13.41
CA TRP A 13 14.57 -5.83 14.15
C TRP A 13 13.60 -4.91 13.40
N TRP A 14 13.69 -4.83 12.07
CA TRP A 14 12.80 -4.03 11.22
C TRP A 14 11.37 -4.60 11.16
N SER A 15 11.16 -5.85 11.58
CA SER A 15 9.85 -6.49 11.77
C SER A 15 9.58 -6.77 13.25
N GLY A 16 10.20 -6.01 14.15
CA GLY A 16 10.21 -6.30 15.59
C GLY A 16 8.83 -6.40 16.24
N ASN A 17 7.82 -5.69 15.72
CA ASN A 17 6.47 -5.75 16.26
C ASN A 17 5.77 -7.10 16.01
N ALA A 18 6.22 -7.86 15.01
CA ALA A 18 5.70 -9.21 14.77
C ALA A 18 6.07 -10.19 15.91
N ARG A 19 7.06 -9.84 16.75
CA ARG A 19 7.48 -10.69 17.88
C ARG A 19 6.44 -10.82 18.98
N PHE A 20 5.46 -9.92 19.06
CA PHE A 20 4.44 -9.93 20.10
C PHE A 20 3.03 -10.28 19.58
N ILE A 21 2.92 -10.88 18.39
CA ILE A 21 1.63 -11.30 17.81
C ILE A 21 0.82 -12.18 18.77
N ASP A 22 1.49 -13.11 19.47
CA ASP A 22 0.84 -14.04 20.41
C ASP A 22 0.91 -13.58 21.88
N LEU A 23 1.43 -12.38 22.13
CA LEU A 23 1.57 -11.82 23.49
C LEU A 23 0.41 -10.88 23.78
N SER A 24 -0.73 -11.44 24.17
CA SER A 24 -2.00 -10.72 24.36
C SER A 24 -1.91 -9.42 25.19
N ASN A 25 -1.17 -9.38 26.30
CA ASN A 25 -1.00 -8.14 27.08
C ASN A 25 -0.10 -7.13 26.36
N THR A 26 1.03 -7.57 25.82
CA THR A 26 1.94 -6.70 25.05
C THR A 26 1.23 -6.12 23.83
N PHE A 27 0.36 -6.89 23.18
CA PHE A 27 -0.49 -6.44 22.09
C PHE A 27 -1.44 -5.32 22.55
N ILE A 28 -2.12 -5.48 23.69
CA ILE A 28 -2.96 -4.43 24.28
C ILE A 28 -2.14 -3.17 24.59
N VAL A 29 -0.97 -3.32 25.22
CA VAL A 29 -0.08 -2.21 25.55
C VAL A 29 0.28 -1.40 24.30
N ALA A 30 0.65 -2.06 23.21
CA ALA A 30 1.00 -1.40 21.96
C ALA A 30 -0.17 -0.57 21.38
N HIS A 31 -1.39 -1.12 21.39
CA HIS A 31 -2.57 -0.42 20.87
C HIS A 31 -3.02 0.73 21.77
N VAL A 32 -2.97 0.56 23.10
CA VAL A 32 -3.27 1.64 24.04
C VAL A 32 -2.24 2.77 23.95
N ALA A 33 -0.96 2.43 23.76
CA ALA A 33 0.09 3.43 23.52
C ALA A 33 -0.14 4.20 22.21
N GLN A 34 -0.54 3.52 21.14
CA GLN A 34 -0.91 4.19 19.89
C GLN A 34 -2.14 5.11 20.06
N ALA A 35 -3.16 4.67 20.81
CA ALA A 35 -4.31 5.51 21.13
C ALA A 35 -3.89 6.75 21.96
N ALA A 36 -2.92 6.62 22.86
CA ALA A 36 -2.35 7.74 23.60
C ALA A 36 -1.64 8.74 22.67
N LEU A 37 -0.90 8.27 21.65
CA LEU A 37 -0.27 9.13 20.65
C LEU A 37 -1.30 9.88 19.80
N ILE A 38 -2.39 9.23 19.41
CA ILE A 38 -3.49 9.87 18.66
C ILE A 38 -4.14 10.98 19.53
N MET A 39 -4.46 10.68 20.79
CA MET A 39 -5.01 11.68 21.72
C MET A 39 -4.04 12.84 21.97
N LEU A 40 -2.74 12.54 22.11
CA LEU A 40 -1.71 13.57 22.29
C LEU A 40 -1.63 14.46 21.06
N TRP A 41 -1.60 13.87 19.85
CA TRP A 41 -1.57 14.61 18.61
C TRP A 41 -2.79 15.52 18.47
N ALA A 42 -4.00 14.99 18.70
CA ALA A 42 -5.23 15.78 18.63
C ALA A 42 -5.18 16.96 19.59
N GLY A 43 -4.84 16.74 20.86
CA GLY A 43 -4.74 17.82 21.85
C GLY A 43 -3.65 18.83 21.54
N ALA A 44 -2.44 18.36 21.23
CA ALA A 44 -1.28 19.21 21.00
C ALA A 44 -1.43 20.05 19.74
N PHE A 45 -1.91 19.45 18.63
CA PHE A 45 -2.12 20.18 17.38
C PHE A 45 -3.31 21.12 17.46
N THR A 46 -4.38 20.82 18.21
CA THR A 46 -5.47 21.79 18.43
C THR A 46 -4.97 23.01 19.19
N LEU A 47 -4.17 22.82 20.24
CA LEU A 47 -3.59 23.93 21.00
C LEU A 47 -2.53 24.70 20.21
N PHE A 48 -1.74 24.01 19.38
CA PHE A 48 -0.80 24.63 18.46
C PHE A 48 -1.51 25.49 17.41
N GLU A 49 -2.53 24.94 16.74
CA GLU A 49 -3.34 25.67 15.77
C GLU A 49 -4.00 26.89 16.40
N LEU A 50 -4.55 26.76 17.60
CA LEU A 50 -5.12 27.88 18.34
C LEU A 50 -4.09 28.97 18.67
N ALA A 51 -2.83 28.60 18.92
CA ALA A 51 -1.76 29.55 19.24
C ALA A 51 -1.27 30.34 18.03
N VAL A 52 -1.42 29.79 16.81
CA VAL A 52 -1.01 30.45 15.55
C VAL A 52 -2.19 31.05 14.78
N TYR A 53 -3.42 30.77 15.21
CA TYR A 53 -4.64 31.27 14.59
C TYR A 53 -4.73 32.80 14.64
N SER A 54 -5.03 33.39 13.48
CA SER A 54 -5.37 34.80 13.32
C SER A 54 -6.83 34.96 12.88
N PRO A 55 -7.63 35.79 13.57
CA PRO A 55 -9.01 36.07 13.16
C PRO A 55 -9.11 36.96 11.92
N ASP A 56 -8.02 37.64 11.54
CA ASP A 56 -8.00 38.58 10.41
C ASP A 56 -7.98 37.88 9.03
N GLU A 57 -7.74 36.57 9.00
CA GLU A 57 -7.58 35.77 7.79
C GLU A 57 -8.59 34.59 7.78
N PRO A 58 -9.04 34.11 6.61
CA PRO A 58 -9.86 32.92 6.53
C PRO A 58 -9.19 31.69 7.17
N LEU A 59 -9.97 30.76 7.75
CA LEU A 59 -9.41 29.57 8.41
C LEU A 59 -8.58 28.71 7.46
N TYR A 60 -9.06 28.55 6.22
CA TYR A 60 -8.47 27.65 5.24
C TYR A 60 -7.15 28.13 4.65
N THR A 61 -6.76 29.40 4.83
CA THR A 61 -5.49 29.94 4.31
C THR A 61 -4.34 29.80 5.30
N GLN A 62 -4.62 29.44 6.55
CA GLN A 62 -3.66 29.46 7.65
C GLN A 62 -3.00 28.10 7.92
N GLY A 63 -3.34 27.07 7.11
CA GLY A 63 -2.83 25.71 7.31
C GLY A 63 -3.43 24.99 8.53
N LEU A 64 -4.64 25.38 8.94
CA LEU A 64 -5.35 24.82 10.07
C LEU A 64 -6.18 23.61 9.63
N ILE A 65 -6.09 22.48 10.32
CA ILE A 65 -6.87 21.28 9.99
C ILE A 65 -7.82 20.88 11.11
N LEU A 66 -7.52 21.16 12.38
CA LEU A 66 -8.36 20.75 13.52
C LEU A 66 -9.40 21.81 13.90
N LEU A 67 -9.03 23.10 13.88
CA LEU A 67 -9.95 24.20 14.13
C LEU A 67 -11.17 24.17 13.18
N PRO A 68 -10.99 23.99 11.85
CA PRO A 68 -12.11 23.79 10.93
C PRO A 68 -13.06 22.62 11.31
N HIS A 69 -12.53 21.51 11.83
CA HIS A 69 -13.37 20.37 12.24
C HIS A 69 -14.23 20.74 13.46
N LEU A 70 -13.63 21.39 14.47
CA LEU A 70 -14.38 21.87 15.64
C LEU A 70 -15.39 22.96 15.27
N ALA A 71 -15.04 23.82 14.31
CA ALA A 71 -15.93 24.86 13.80
C ALA A 71 -17.15 24.25 13.08
N THR A 72 -16.94 23.19 12.30
CA THR A 72 -18.02 22.44 11.64
C THR A 72 -19.01 21.84 12.65
N GLU A 73 -18.50 21.35 13.79
CA GLU A 73 -19.34 20.89 14.91
C GLU A 73 -20.01 22.03 15.69
N GLY A 74 -19.78 23.29 15.32
CA GLY A 74 -20.37 24.47 15.95
C GLY A 74 -19.69 24.89 17.25
N TRP A 75 -18.45 24.46 17.52
CA TRP A 75 -17.73 24.87 18.73
C TRP A 75 -17.11 26.25 18.57
N GLY A 76 -17.66 27.24 19.28
CA GLY A 76 -17.07 28.58 19.32
C GLY A 76 -17.32 29.44 18.08
N VAL A 77 -18.23 29.00 17.22
CA VAL A 77 -18.56 29.66 15.94
C VAL A 77 -19.84 30.48 16.05
N GLY A 78 -19.84 31.67 15.45
CA GLY A 78 -21.00 32.55 15.31
C GLY A 78 -21.61 32.51 13.91
N ALA A 79 -22.39 33.54 13.56
CA ALA A 79 -22.93 33.71 12.22
C ALA A 79 -21.80 33.98 11.20
N GLY A 80 -21.97 33.55 9.96
CA GLY A 80 -20.99 33.70 8.89
C GLY A 80 -19.72 32.85 9.07
N GLY A 81 -19.69 31.94 10.06
CA GLY A 81 -18.52 31.09 10.32
C GLY A 81 -17.40 31.77 11.13
N GLU A 82 -17.64 32.93 11.74
CA GLU A 82 -16.64 33.62 12.55
C GLU A 82 -16.37 32.87 13.87
N ILE A 83 -15.10 32.72 14.27
CA ILE A 83 -14.73 32.16 15.58
C ILE A 83 -14.89 33.24 16.65
N VAL A 84 -16.03 33.24 17.33
CA VAL A 84 -16.39 34.24 18.35
C VAL A 84 -15.95 33.84 19.77
N ASN A 85 -15.68 32.55 20.02
CA ASN A 85 -15.26 32.06 21.32
C ASN A 85 -14.26 30.90 21.21
N THR A 86 -13.02 31.15 21.60
CA THR A 86 -11.94 30.16 21.52
C THR A 86 -11.86 29.23 22.74
N PHE A 87 -12.58 29.51 23.82
CA PHE A 87 -12.49 28.70 25.04
C PHE A 87 -12.90 27.23 24.84
N PRO A 88 -14.00 26.89 24.14
CA PRO A 88 -14.35 25.50 23.85
C PRO A 88 -13.24 24.76 23.10
N ILE A 89 -12.60 25.41 22.13
CA ILE A 89 -11.48 24.85 21.34
C ILE A 89 -10.29 24.54 22.27
N PHE A 90 -9.92 25.50 23.12
CA PHE A 90 -8.88 25.30 24.13
C PHE A 90 -9.22 24.14 25.08
N ALA A 91 -10.45 24.10 25.60
CA ALA A 91 -10.90 23.07 26.54
C ALA A 91 -10.85 21.67 25.91
N ILE A 92 -11.29 21.53 24.65
CA ILE A 92 -11.22 20.27 23.91
C ILE A 92 -9.75 19.84 23.73
N GLY A 93 -8.86 20.74 23.32
CA GLY A 93 -7.43 20.47 23.21
C GLY A 93 -6.83 19.98 24.54
N ALA A 94 -7.15 20.66 25.64
CA ALA A 94 -6.69 20.29 26.99
C ALA A 94 -7.23 18.92 27.46
N ILE A 95 -8.50 18.63 27.20
CA ILE A 95 -9.11 17.33 27.52
C ILE A 95 -8.37 16.19 26.81
N HIS A 96 -8.02 16.36 25.53
CA HIS A 96 -7.27 15.38 24.75
C HIS A 96 -5.86 15.15 25.30
N ILE A 97 -5.16 16.20 25.73
CA ILE A 97 -3.85 16.08 26.40
C ILE A 97 -3.95 15.27 27.70
N VAL A 98 -4.95 15.57 28.53
CA VAL A 98 -5.15 14.84 29.80
C VAL A 98 -5.50 13.38 29.53
N ALA A 99 -6.40 13.12 28.56
CA ALA A 99 -6.76 11.76 28.16
C ALA A 99 -5.55 10.97 27.64
N ALA A 100 -4.67 11.61 26.86
CA ALA A 100 -3.42 11.00 26.40
C ALA A 100 -2.53 10.55 27.57
N GLY A 101 -2.41 11.39 28.61
CA GLY A 101 -1.68 11.06 29.84
C GLY A 101 -2.25 9.84 30.56
N VAL A 102 -3.58 9.75 30.66
CA VAL A 102 -4.27 8.59 31.27
C VAL A 102 -4.02 7.31 30.46
N LEU A 103 -4.14 7.36 29.14
CA LEU A 103 -3.89 6.21 28.26
C LEU A 103 -2.43 5.76 28.31
N ALA A 104 -1.48 6.70 28.27
CA ALA A 104 -0.05 6.41 28.42
C ALA A 104 0.27 5.78 29.79
N GLY A 105 -0.33 6.30 30.86
CA GLY A 105 -0.24 5.72 32.19
C GLY A 105 -0.81 4.30 32.26
N GLY A 106 -1.92 4.04 31.58
CA GLY A 106 -2.51 2.70 31.42
C GLY A 106 -1.57 1.74 30.68
N ALA A 107 -1.01 2.15 29.55
CA ALA A 107 -0.03 1.34 28.80
C ALA A 107 1.22 1.03 29.65
N TYR A 108 1.74 2.03 30.37
CA TYR A 108 2.86 1.86 31.28
C TYR A 108 2.53 0.89 32.43
N PHE A 109 1.34 1.01 33.02
CA PHE A 109 0.88 0.10 34.06
C PHE A 109 0.80 -1.34 33.54
N HIS A 110 0.12 -1.57 32.42
CA HIS A 110 -0.04 -2.90 31.83
C HIS A 110 1.30 -3.54 31.48
N ARG A 111 2.26 -2.77 30.97
CA ARG A 111 3.60 -3.26 30.65
C ARG A 111 4.40 -3.71 31.87
N ASN A 112 4.28 -3.00 32.99
CA ASN A 112 5.14 -3.22 34.17
C ASN A 112 4.50 -4.09 35.25
N ARG A 113 3.16 -4.20 35.28
CA ARG A 113 2.44 -4.90 36.34
C ARG A 113 1.81 -6.21 35.90
N LEU A 114 1.67 -6.43 34.60
CA LEU A 114 1.12 -7.67 34.04
C LEU A 114 2.18 -8.36 33.17
N PRO A 115 2.21 -9.70 33.14
CA PRO A 115 3.08 -10.45 32.23
C PRO A 115 2.71 -10.21 30.76
N ALA A 116 3.59 -10.58 29.84
CA ALA A 116 3.42 -10.34 28.42
C ALA A 116 2.20 -11.05 27.79
N SER A 117 1.79 -12.21 28.34
CA SER A 117 0.54 -12.88 28.00
C SER A 117 -0.41 -12.90 29.19
N LEU A 118 -1.69 -12.63 28.94
CA LEU A 118 -2.74 -12.68 29.97
C LEU A 118 -3.19 -14.10 30.32
N GLU A 119 -2.80 -15.10 29.53
CA GLU A 119 -3.11 -16.52 29.75
C GLU A 119 -2.67 -16.99 31.14
N VAL A 120 -1.52 -16.51 31.62
CA VAL A 120 -0.90 -16.96 32.88
C VAL A 120 -1.36 -16.17 34.12
N VAL A 121 -2.20 -15.15 33.97
CA VAL A 121 -2.47 -14.15 35.04
C VAL A 121 -3.55 -14.62 36.03
N GLY A 122 -4.37 -15.61 35.67
CA GLY A 122 -5.50 -16.04 36.49
C GLY A 122 -6.55 -14.94 36.73
N GLY A 123 -7.66 -15.31 37.36
CA GLY A 123 -8.68 -14.36 37.82
C GLY A 123 -9.40 -13.63 36.68
N ARG A 124 -9.61 -12.30 36.82
CA ARG A 124 -10.39 -11.52 35.84
C ARG A 124 -9.57 -11.16 34.59
N ALA A 125 -8.24 -11.01 34.72
CA ALA A 125 -7.38 -10.59 33.62
C ALA A 125 -7.25 -11.69 32.55
N GLU A 126 -7.25 -12.95 32.96
CA GLU A 126 -7.29 -14.12 32.05
C GLU A 126 -8.49 -14.06 31.08
N LYS A 127 -9.62 -13.48 31.52
CA LYS A 127 -10.80 -13.29 30.64
C LYS A 127 -10.53 -12.34 29.47
N PHE A 128 -9.43 -11.59 29.45
CA PHE A 128 -9.05 -10.72 28.34
C PHE A 128 -7.95 -11.33 27.46
N HIS A 129 -7.45 -12.52 27.79
CA HIS A 129 -6.63 -13.30 26.87
C HIS A 129 -7.43 -13.67 25.61
N PHE A 130 -6.75 -13.70 24.47
CA PHE A 130 -7.30 -14.16 23.21
C PHE A 130 -6.20 -14.89 22.41
N ALA A 131 -6.63 -15.84 21.60
CA ALA A 131 -5.84 -16.50 20.58
C ALA A 131 -6.45 -16.22 19.20
N TRP A 132 -5.63 -16.20 18.16
CA TRP A 132 -6.08 -15.82 16.81
C TRP A 132 -7.01 -16.83 16.16
N ASP A 133 -6.99 -18.08 16.61
CA ASP A 133 -7.85 -19.18 16.17
C ASP A 133 -9.15 -19.31 17.00
N ASP A 134 -9.29 -18.55 18.10
CA ASP A 134 -10.52 -18.48 18.90
C ASP A 134 -11.53 -17.51 18.27
N ALA A 135 -12.19 -17.99 17.21
CA ALA A 135 -13.20 -17.22 16.47
C ALA A 135 -14.35 -16.67 17.36
N PRO A 136 -14.93 -17.45 18.32
CA PRO A 136 -15.90 -16.90 19.27
C PRO A 136 -15.36 -15.74 20.10
N LYS A 137 -14.13 -15.84 20.62
CA LYS A 137 -13.53 -14.76 21.42
C LYS A 137 -13.29 -13.49 20.60
N LEU A 138 -12.81 -13.65 19.38
CA LEU A 138 -12.60 -12.55 18.44
C LEU A 138 -13.94 -11.87 18.07
N GLY A 139 -15.01 -12.65 17.87
CA GLY A 139 -16.37 -12.12 17.65
C GLY A 139 -16.87 -11.31 18.86
N LEU A 140 -16.65 -11.81 20.07
CA LEU A 140 -16.98 -11.09 21.31
C LEU A 140 -16.23 -9.76 21.40
N ILE A 141 -14.93 -9.73 21.10
CA ILE A 141 -14.13 -8.49 21.10
C ILE A 141 -14.67 -7.52 20.05
N LEU A 142 -14.89 -7.98 18.81
CA LEU A 142 -15.46 -7.17 17.73
C LEU A 142 -16.79 -6.55 18.14
N GLY A 143 -17.71 -7.33 18.70
CA GLY A 143 -19.03 -6.87 19.07
C GLY A 143 -19.03 -5.74 20.11
N HIS A 144 -18.11 -5.78 21.08
CA HIS A 144 -17.95 -4.67 22.04
C HIS A 144 -17.46 -3.39 21.34
N HIS A 145 -16.50 -3.49 20.42
CA HIS A 145 -16.00 -2.33 19.68
C HIS A 145 -17.09 -1.71 18.79
N LEU A 146 -17.91 -2.52 18.13
CA LEU A 146 -19.05 -2.04 17.33
C LEU A 146 -20.05 -1.26 18.20
N ILE A 147 -20.33 -1.72 19.42
CA ILE A 147 -21.18 -0.96 20.37
C ILE A 147 -20.54 0.39 20.70
N PHE A 148 -19.25 0.46 20.99
CA PHE A 148 -18.58 1.74 21.26
C PHE A 148 -18.62 2.70 20.06
N LEU A 149 -18.46 2.20 18.83
CA LEU A 149 -18.61 3.01 17.61
C LEU A 149 -20.06 3.53 17.45
N GLY A 150 -21.06 2.67 17.72
CA GLY A 150 -22.47 3.07 17.68
C GLY A 150 -22.80 4.13 18.73
N LEU A 151 -22.27 4.00 19.95
CA LEU A 151 -22.38 5.04 20.99
C LEU A 151 -21.68 6.35 20.55
N GLY A 152 -20.54 6.27 19.86
CA GLY A 152 -19.86 7.42 19.27
C GLY A 152 -20.74 8.16 18.26
N ALA A 153 -21.41 7.44 17.36
CA ALA A 153 -22.37 8.03 16.43
C ALA A 153 -23.56 8.68 17.16
N LEU A 154 -24.05 8.10 18.26
CA LEU A 154 -25.09 8.73 19.09
C LEU A 154 -24.60 10.00 19.80
N LEU A 155 -23.32 10.09 20.18
CA LEU A 155 -22.76 11.32 20.75
C LEU A 155 -22.78 12.46 19.73
N PHE A 156 -22.48 12.17 18.45
CA PHE A 156 -22.62 13.14 17.37
C PHE A 156 -24.09 13.58 17.18
N VAL A 157 -25.03 12.64 17.17
CA VAL A 157 -26.47 12.96 17.10
C VAL A 157 -26.88 13.82 18.30
N ALA A 158 -26.45 13.47 19.51
CA ALA A 158 -26.76 14.24 20.70
C ALA A 158 -26.18 15.66 20.64
N LYS A 159 -24.97 15.82 20.10
CA LYS A 159 -24.36 17.14 19.84
C LYS A 159 -25.25 17.98 18.92
N ALA A 160 -25.72 17.39 17.82
CA ALA A 160 -26.54 18.06 16.82
C ALA A 160 -27.95 18.42 17.31
N GLN A 161 -28.56 17.60 18.16
CA GLN A 161 -29.95 17.78 18.57
C GLN A 161 -30.11 18.50 19.92
N PHE A 162 -29.17 18.30 20.85
CA PHE A 162 -29.35 18.71 22.26
C PHE A 162 -28.25 19.63 22.78
N PHE A 163 -27.03 19.57 22.24
CA PHE A 163 -25.88 20.31 22.76
C PHE A 163 -25.36 21.38 21.77
N GLY A 164 -26.19 22.37 21.51
CA GLY A 164 -25.80 23.57 20.77
C GLY A 164 -25.87 23.45 19.25
N GLY A 165 -25.99 22.24 18.67
CA GLY A 165 -26.23 22.07 17.24
C GLY A 165 -24.99 21.87 16.40
N LEU A 166 -25.12 22.03 15.08
CA LEU A 166 -24.03 21.96 14.10
C LEU A 166 -24.03 23.23 13.26
N TYR A 167 -22.90 23.56 12.63
CA TYR A 167 -22.84 24.63 11.65
C TYR A 167 -23.56 24.21 10.36
N ASP A 168 -24.56 24.99 9.93
CA ASP A 168 -25.24 24.79 8.66
C ASP A 168 -24.63 25.71 7.59
N ALA A 169 -23.96 25.13 6.60
CA ALA A 169 -23.35 25.88 5.51
C ALA A 169 -24.36 26.65 4.64
N ASN A 170 -25.62 26.22 4.58
CA ASN A 170 -26.65 26.89 3.77
C ASN A 170 -27.24 28.13 4.46
N LEU A 171 -27.26 28.12 5.80
CA LEU A 171 -27.76 29.23 6.61
C LEU A 171 -26.63 30.09 7.19
N GLU A 172 -25.39 29.60 7.10
CA GLU A 172 -24.19 30.21 7.66
C GLU A 172 -24.28 30.49 9.16
N GLU A 173 -24.96 29.61 9.90
CA GLU A 173 -25.12 29.71 11.34
C GLU A 173 -25.10 28.34 12.03
N VAL A 174 -24.80 28.34 13.32
CA VAL A 174 -24.94 27.15 14.16
C VAL A 174 -26.40 26.98 14.56
N ARG A 175 -26.99 25.84 14.24
CA ARG A 175 -28.39 25.53 14.58
C ARG A 175 -28.59 24.13 15.13
N LEU A 176 -29.64 23.98 15.93
CA LEU A 176 -30.11 22.67 16.39
C LEU A 176 -30.84 21.93 15.27
N VAL A 177 -30.56 20.64 15.15
CA VAL A 177 -31.24 19.74 14.20
C VAL A 177 -32.43 19.11 14.93
N THR A 178 -33.60 19.73 14.80
CA THR A 178 -34.81 19.33 15.57
C THR A 178 -35.58 18.17 14.92
N ALA A 179 -35.49 18.02 13.60
CA ALA A 179 -36.24 17.02 12.84
C ALA A 179 -35.33 16.23 11.90
N PRO A 180 -34.44 15.35 12.42
CA PRO A 180 -33.58 14.52 11.59
C PRO A 180 -34.42 13.57 10.72
N THR A 181 -33.90 13.23 9.53
CA THR A 181 -34.60 12.36 8.59
C THR A 181 -34.62 10.92 9.09
N LEU A 182 -35.82 10.42 9.39
CA LEU A 182 -36.06 9.05 9.85
C LEU A 182 -36.83 8.21 8.81
N ASP A 183 -37.01 8.72 7.59
CA ASP A 183 -37.58 7.94 6.50
C ASP A 183 -36.52 6.98 5.92
N PRO A 184 -36.71 5.65 6.03
CA PRO A 184 -35.75 4.69 5.49
C PRO A 184 -35.59 4.81 3.98
N ALA A 185 -36.62 5.25 3.24
CA ALA A 185 -36.56 5.37 1.79
C ALA A 185 -35.56 6.44 1.36
N THR A 186 -35.60 7.62 2.01
CA THR A 186 -34.65 8.71 1.78
C THR A 186 -33.22 8.27 2.09
N ILE A 187 -32.98 7.67 3.26
CA ILE A 187 -31.64 7.24 3.64
C ILE A 187 -31.11 6.14 2.70
N TRP A 188 -31.97 5.24 2.25
CA TRP A 188 -31.60 4.18 1.30
C TRP A 188 -31.26 4.71 -0.10
N ASP A 189 -31.81 5.86 -0.50
CA ASP A 189 -31.57 6.47 -1.81
C ASP A 189 -30.11 6.90 -1.98
N TYR A 190 -29.48 7.38 -0.90
CA TYR A 190 -28.08 7.82 -0.88
C TYR A 190 -27.06 6.75 -1.30
N ARG A 191 -27.42 5.47 -1.40
CA ARG A 191 -26.53 4.40 -1.88
C ARG A 191 -25.98 4.61 -3.30
N THR A 192 -26.61 5.45 -4.12
CA THR A 192 -26.15 5.78 -5.48
C THR A 192 -25.37 7.10 -5.55
N HIS A 193 -25.46 7.93 -4.51
CA HIS A 193 -24.91 9.29 -4.44
C HIS A 193 -24.45 9.62 -3.01
N LEU A 194 -23.62 8.75 -2.43
CA LEU A 194 -23.28 8.75 -1.00
C LEU A 194 -22.68 10.07 -0.49
N PHE A 195 -22.09 10.85 -1.39
CA PHE A 195 -21.32 12.06 -1.09
C PHE A 195 -22.12 13.36 -1.26
N ASP A 196 -23.35 13.27 -1.76
CA ASP A 196 -24.17 14.42 -2.16
C ASP A 196 -25.11 14.89 -1.03
N VAL A 197 -24.83 14.49 0.22
CA VAL A 197 -25.60 14.95 1.40
C VAL A 197 -25.44 16.47 1.55
N ASN A 198 -26.56 17.20 1.48
CA ASN A 198 -26.58 18.66 1.37
C ASN A 198 -27.40 19.37 2.45
N ASN A 199 -27.97 18.62 3.40
CA ASN A 199 -28.69 19.16 4.55
C ASN A 199 -28.33 18.39 5.85
N LEU A 200 -28.48 19.06 6.99
CA LEU A 200 -28.09 18.50 8.29
C LEU A 200 -29.06 17.41 8.78
N GLU A 201 -30.34 17.47 8.37
CA GLU A 201 -31.36 16.50 8.74
C GLU A 201 -31.03 15.10 8.26
N ASP A 202 -30.57 14.97 7.01
CA ASP A 202 -30.13 13.70 6.42
C ASP A 202 -28.77 13.26 6.99
N LEU A 203 -27.85 14.20 7.24
CA LEU A 203 -26.58 13.90 7.89
C LEU A 203 -26.78 13.29 9.28
N VAL A 204 -27.58 13.93 10.12
CA VAL A 204 -27.89 13.46 11.48
C VAL A 204 -28.76 12.20 11.43
N GLY A 205 -29.77 12.16 10.55
CA GLY A 205 -30.62 11.01 10.31
C GLY A 205 -29.80 9.75 9.96
N GLY A 206 -28.88 9.87 9.00
CA GLY A 206 -27.96 8.79 8.63
C GLY A 206 -27.13 8.28 9.81
N HIS A 207 -26.63 9.17 10.67
CA HIS A 207 -25.89 8.76 11.88
C HIS A 207 -26.76 8.02 12.89
N ILE A 208 -28.07 8.30 12.98
CA ILE A 208 -29.02 7.52 13.79
C ILE A 208 -29.14 6.08 13.25
N TYR A 209 -29.25 5.91 11.93
CA TYR A 209 -29.27 4.58 11.31
C TYR A 209 -27.97 3.82 11.53
N VAL A 210 -26.81 4.47 11.33
CA VAL A 210 -25.50 3.87 11.57
C VAL A 210 -25.34 3.48 13.03
N ALA A 211 -25.74 4.33 13.98
CA ALA A 211 -25.73 4.00 15.40
C ALA A 211 -26.58 2.76 15.73
N GLY A 212 -27.82 2.73 15.24
CA GLY A 212 -28.72 1.59 15.42
C GLY A 212 -28.14 0.30 14.85
N LEU A 213 -27.59 0.37 13.63
CA LEU A 213 -26.95 -0.76 12.96
C LEU A 213 -25.75 -1.27 13.74
N LEU A 214 -24.85 -0.39 14.18
CA LEU A 214 -23.63 -0.77 14.90
C LEU A 214 -23.93 -1.38 16.27
N ILE A 215 -24.92 -0.85 17.00
CA ILE A 215 -25.32 -1.41 18.31
C ILE A 215 -26.00 -2.77 18.13
N ALA A 216 -26.89 -2.90 17.13
CA ALA A 216 -27.55 -4.17 16.83
C ALA A 216 -26.54 -5.23 16.36
N ALA A 217 -25.65 -4.86 15.42
CA ALA A 217 -24.58 -5.74 14.93
C ALA A 217 -23.59 -6.10 16.04
N GLY A 218 -23.22 -5.16 16.91
CA GLY A 218 -22.35 -5.42 18.05
C GLY A 218 -22.96 -6.39 19.05
N THR A 219 -24.26 -6.22 19.35
CA THR A 219 -25.02 -7.17 20.18
C THR A 219 -25.07 -8.55 19.53
N TRP A 220 -25.33 -8.61 18.22
CA TRP A 220 -25.32 -9.86 17.47
C TRP A 220 -23.95 -10.58 17.53
N HIS A 221 -22.86 -9.87 17.29
CA HIS A 221 -21.50 -10.43 17.33
C HIS A 221 -21.04 -10.88 18.72
N ILE A 222 -21.62 -10.34 19.80
CA ILE A 222 -21.42 -10.84 21.16
C ILE A 222 -22.16 -12.16 21.39
N LEU A 223 -23.39 -12.27 20.87
CA LEU A 223 -24.29 -13.39 21.17
C LEU A 223 -24.11 -14.59 20.24
N VAL A 224 -23.71 -14.35 18.99
CA VAL A 224 -23.66 -15.37 17.94
C VAL A 224 -22.23 -15.59 17.47
N PRO A 225 -21.64 -16.77 17.69
CA PRO A 225 -20.30 -17.08 17.18
C PRO A 225 -20.32 -17.20 15.64
N PRO A 226 -19.16 -17.03 14.97
CA PRO A 226 -19.09 -17.14 13.51
C PRO A 226 -19.57 -18.50 13.00
N PHE A 227 -20.45 -18.46 11.99
CA PHE A 227 -20.95 -19.66 11.33
C PHE A 227 -19.82 -20.44 10.63
N GLN A 228 -20.05 -21.73 10.40
CA GLN A 228 -19.02 -22.59 9.79
C GLN A 228 -18.55 -22.09 8.43
N TRP A 229 -19.48 -21.69 7.55
CA TRP A 229 -19.13 -21.16 6.23
C TRP A 229 -18.26 -19.89 6.29
N VAL A 230 -18.38 -19.08 7.35
CA VAL A 230 -17.54 -17.89 7.57
C VAL A 230 -16.12 -18.32 7.93
N LYS A 231 -15.99 -19.33 8.79
CA LYS A 231 -14.70 -19.92 9.17
C LYS A 231 -14.00 -20.63 8.01
N ASP A 232 -14.78 -21.15 7.06
CA ASP A 232 -14.24 -21.80 5.86
C ASP A 232 -13.79 -20.78 4.80
N LEU A 233 -14.39 -19.58 4.78
CA LEU A 233 -14.09 -18.53 3.80
C LEU A 233 -13.01 -17.54 4.25
N LEU A 234 -12.99 -17.18 5.55
CA LEU A 234 -12.13 -16.15 6.10
C LEU A 234 -10.93 -16.72 6.87
N PHE A 235 -9.84 -15.96 6.91
CA PHE A 235 -8.64 -16.29 7.67
C PHE A 235 -8.74 -15.75 9.10
N PHE A 236 -8.84 -16.67 10.06
CA PHE A 236 -8.73 -16.39 11.50
C PHE A 236 -7.25 -16.48 11.92
N SER A 237 -6.49 -15.45 11.55
CA SER A 237 -5.08 -15.27 11.91
C SER A 237 -4.77 -13.79 12.12
N GLY A 238 -3.66 -13.48 12.79
CA GLY A 238 -3.24 -12.08 13.00
C GLY A 238 -3.09 -11.31 11.68
N ASP A 239 -2.40 -11.89 10.69
CA ASP A 239 -2.26 -11.28 9.35
C ASP A 239 -3.61 -11.18 8.62
N GLY A 240 -4.49 -12.18 8.75
CA GLY A 240 -5.81 -12.18 8.12
C GLY A 240 -6.71 -11.06 8.65
N ILE A 241 -6.89 -10.98 9.97
CA ILE A 241 -7.75 -9.97 10.62
C ILE A 241 -7.18 -8.56 10.43
N LEU A 242 -5.85 -8.41 10.50
CA LEU A 242 -5.18 -7.15 10.19
C LEU A 242 -5.45 -6.73 8.73
N SER A 243 -5.37 -7.66 7.77
CA SER A 243 -5.60 -7.35 6.36
C SER A 243 -7.01 -6.81 6.09
N TYR A 244 -8.05 -7.41 6.70
CA TYR A 244 -9.43 -6.94 6.56
C TYR A 244 -9.58 -5.52 7.11
N SER A 245 -8.94 -5.24 8.25
CA SER A 245 -8.97 -3.92 8.88
C SER A 245 -8.24 -2.86 8.05
N LEU A 246 -7.09 -3.22 7.45
CA LEU A 246 -6.30 -2.33 6.58
C LEU A 246 -7.04 -2.00 5.27
N ILE A 247 -7.72 -2.99 4.67
CA ILE A 247 -8.58 -2.74 3.50
C ILE A 247 -9.78 -1.87 3.91
N GLY A 248 -10.40 -2.15 5.06
CA GLY A 248 -11.52 -1.37 5.59
C GLY A 248 -11.16 0.10 5.81
N ILE A 249 -10.02 0.39 6.45
CA ILE A 249 -9.56 1.78 6.67
C ILE A 249 -9.13 2.45 5.37
N ALA A 250 -8.61 1.71 4.39
CA ALA A 250 -8.32 2.26 3.06
C ALA A 250 -9.60 2.71 2.35
N LEU A 251 -10.66 1.90 2.38
CA LEU A 251 -11.97 2.28 1.84
C LEU A 251 -12.53 3.53 2.54
N ALA A 252 -12.46 3.58 3.87
CA ALA A 252 -12.87 4.74 4.64
C ALA A 252 -12.02 5.99 4.30
N GLY A 253 -10.71 5.83 4.10
CA GLY A 253 -9.81 6.92 3.75
C GLY A 253 -10.05 7.48 2.34
N PHE A 254 -10.34 6.61 1.35
CA PHE A 254 -10.75 7.06 0.02
C PHE A 254 -12.10 7.78 0.06
N ALA A 255 -13.07 7.25 0.82
CA ALA A 255 -14.35 7.90 1.02
C ALA A 255 -14.19 9.27 1.70
N ALA A 256 -13.40 9.36 2.78
CA ALA A 256 -13.12 10.62 3.48
C ALA A 256 -12.40 11.63 2.59
N SER A 257 -11.45 11.19 1.77
CA SER A 257 -10.76 12.03 0.78
C SER A 257 -11.73 12.62 -0.23
N TYR A 258 -12.65 11.80 -0.78
CA TYR A 258 -13.67 12.26 -1.71
C TYR A 258 -14.67 13.21 -1.03
N TYR A 259 -15.17 12.85 0.15
CA TYR A 259 -16.11 13.66 0.94
C TYR A 259 -15.51 15.04 1.25
N CYS A 260 -14.25 15.08 1.70
CA CYS A 260 -13.50 16.32 1.95
C CYS A 260 -13.30 17.13 0.67
N GLY A 261 -13.04 16.48 -0.48
CA GLY A 261 -12.78 17.17 -1.74
C GLY A 261 -13.99 17.93 -2.28
N PHE A 262 -15.20 17.38 -2.15
CA PHE A 262 -16.37 17.83 -2.89
C PHE A 262 -17.57 18.26 -2.04
N ASN A 263 -17.75 17.73 -0.83
CA ASN A 263 -18.92 18.06 -0.04
C ASN A 263 -18.78 19.47 0.58
N THR A 264 -19.85 20.25 0.51
CA THR A 264 -19.91 21.64 1.01
C THR A 264 -20.66 21.77 2.33
N LEU A 265 -21.33 20.72 2.79
CA LEU A 265 -22.07 20.72 4.06
C LEU A 265 -21.17 20.29 5.21
N ALA A 266 -20.64 19.06 5.17
CA ALA A 266 -19.76 18.53 6.22
C ALA A 266 -18.34 19.10 6.14
N TYR A 267 -17.98 19.69 5.00
CA TYR A 267 -16.79 20.52 4.84
C TYR A 267 -17.20 21.89 4.28
N PRO A 268 -17.71 22.81 5.12
CA PRO A 268 -18.10 24.15 4.67
C PRO A 268 -16.96 24.91 4.00
N GLU A 269 -17.24 25.58 2.88
CA GLU A 269 -16.21 26.31 2.14
C GLU A 269 -15.58 27.45 2.95
N VAL A 270 -16.35 28.08 3.85
CA VAL A 270 -15.87 29.10 4.78
C VAL A 270 -14.75 28.59 5.70
N PHE A 271 -14.73 27.29 6.03
CA PHE A 271 -13.72 26.72 6.92
C PHE A 271 -12.58 26.02 6.20
N TYR A 272 -12.87 25.37 5.07
CA TYR A 272 -11.90 24.50 4.38
C TYR A 272 -11.41 25.04 3.04
N GLY A 273 -12.06 26.06 2.49
CA GLY A 273 -11.81 26.60 1.16
C GLY A 273 -12.77 25.99 0.11
N PRO A 274 -12.71 26.47 -1.13
CA PRO A 274 -13.59 26.04 -2.21
C PRO A 274 -13.46 24.54 -2.49
N THR A 275 -14.50 23.94 -3.08
CA THR A 275 -14.43 22.56 -3.59
C THR A 275 -13.27 22.34 -4.57
N LEU A 276 -12.81 21.08 -4.64
CA LEU A 276 -11.64 20.70 -5.42
C LEU A 276 -12.04 20.07 -6.76
N GLU A 277 -11.08 20.01 -7.67
CA GLU A 277 -11.12 19.16 -8.86
C GLU A 277 -10.15 17.99 -8.72
N LEU A 278 -10.49 16.86 -9.33
CA LEU A 278 -9.64 15.67 -9.35
C LEU A 278 -8.88 15.56 -10.66
N LYS A 279 -7.55 15.59 -10.59
CA LYS A 279 -6.69 15.29 -11.74
C LYS A 279 -6.26 13.83 -11.72
N SER A 280 -6.91 13.00 -12.54
CA SER A 280 -6.63 11.55 -12.67
C SER A 280 -5.42 11.25 -13.59
N ALA A 281 -4.28 11.92 -13.34
CA ALA A 281 -3.02 11.61 -14.03
C ALA A 281 -2.29 10.43 -13.34
N LEU A 282 -1.01 10.21 -13.67
CA LEU A 282 -0.18 9.14 -13.06
C LEU A 282 -0.28 9.10 -11.53
N LEU A 283 -0.34 10.27 -10.89
CA LEU A 283 -0.63 10.43 -9.47
C LEU A 283 -1.95 11.20 -9.33
N PRO A 284 -3.06 10.51 -8.98
CA PRO A 284 -4.33 11.18 -8.71
C PRO A 284 -4.15 12.20 -7.59
N ARG A 285 -4.57 13.43 -7.85
CA ARG A 285 -4.49 14.50 -6.85
C ARG A 285 -5.68 15.44 -6.94
N TYR A 286 -6.08 15.94 -5.78
CA TYR A 286 -7.07 17.00 -5.68
C TYR A 286 -6.36 18.35 -5.74
N PHE A 287 -6.95 19.30 -6.47
CA PHE A 287 -6.41 20.65 -6.61
C PHE A 287 -7.54 21.67 -6.77
N GLU A 288 -7.27 22.93 -6.47
CA GLU A 288 -8.20 24.02 -6.72
C GLU A 288 -8.08 24.48 -8.18
N ALA A 289 -9.21 24.61 -8.88
CA ALA A 289 -9.24 25.11 -10.27
C ALA A 289 -8.76 26.56 -10.37
N GLN A 290 -9.13 27.36 -9.37
CA GLN A 290 -8.66 28.73 -9.16
C GLN A 290 -8.02 28.79 -7.78
N PRO A 291 -6.69 28.95 -7.68
CA PRO A 291 -6.00 28.96 -6.39
C PRO A 291 -6.49 30.09 -5.49
N SER A 292 -6.96 29.75 -4.28
CA SER A 292 -7.36 30.75 -3.28
C SER A 292 -6.18 31.48 -2.63
N MET A 293 -4.96 30.97 -2.81
CA MET A 293 -3.73 31.46 -2.18
C MET A 293 -2.63 31.66 -3.22
N SER A 294 -1.81 32.71 -3.07
CA SER A 294 -0.66 32.98 -3.94
C SER A 294 0.51 32.01 -3.72
N GLY A 295 0.56 31.38 -2.54
CA GLY A 295 1.50 30.32 -2.20
C GLY A 295 0.92 29.43 -1.09
N GLY A 296 1.20 28.13 -1.17
CA GLY A 296 0.62 27.13 -0.26
C GLY A 296 -0.62 26.45 -0.82
N TYR A 297 -1.32 25.73 0.05
CA TYR A 297 -2.53 24.97 -0.26
C TYR A 297 -3.55 25.17 0.85
N THR A 298 -4.83 25.23 0.48
CA THR A 298 -5.92 25.31 1.46
C THR A 298 -6.00 24.04 2.31
N SER A 299 -6.64 24.16 3.48
CA SER A 299 -6.88 23.03 4.38
C SER A 299 -7.60 21.86 3.69
N ARG A 300 -8.54 22.13 2.78
CA ARG A 300 -9.22 21.09 1.99
C ARG A 300 -8.26 20.32 1.11
N VAL A 301 -7.37 21.01 0.40
CA VAL A 301 -6.37 20.37 -0.48
C VAL A 301 -5.44 19.45 0.33
N TRP A 302 -4.97 19.91 1.49
CA TRP A 302 -4.14 19.10 2.39
C TRP A 302 -4.86 17.84 2.84
N LEU A 303 -6.06 17.99 3.41
CA LEU A 303 -6.83 16.88 3.95
C LEU A 303 -7.20 15.86 2.87
N ALA A 304 -7.74 16.30 1.73
CA ALA A 304 -8.16 15.41 0.65
C ALA A 304 -6.99 14.59 0.09
N ASN A 305 -5.84 15.23 -0.18
CA ASN A 305 -4.67 14.52 -0.73
C ASN A 305 -3.98 13.65 0.31
N ALA A 306 -3.78 14.13 1.54
CA ALA A 306 -3.12 13.33 2.59
C ALA A 306 -3.90 12.04 2.86
N HIS A 307 -5.24 12.12 3.00
CA HIS A 307 -6.08 10.94 3.20
C HIS A 307 -6.09 10.03 1.98
N PHE A 308 -6.05 10.56 0.76
CA PHE A 308 -5.96 9.74 -0.46
C PHE A 308 -4.68 8.88 -0.47
N TYR A 309 -3.52 9.49 -0.23
CA TYR A 309 -2.25 8.78 -0.28
C TYR A 309 -2.07 7.84 0.93
N LEU A 310 -2.55 8.22 2.11
CA LEU A 310 -2.59 7.30 3.25
C LEU A 310 -3.48 6.09 2.95
N ALA A 311 -4.68 6.30 2.42
CA ALA A 311 -5.60 5.23 2.02
C ALA A 311 -4.98 4.31 0.97
N PHE A 312 -4.24 4.88 0.00
CA PHE A 312 -3.47 4.11 -0.97
C PHE A 312 -2.46 3.19 -0.25
N PHE A 313 -1.60 3.71 0.61
CA PHE A 313 -0.63 2.87 1.33
C PHE A 313 -1.28 1.87 2.29
N PHE A 314 -2.40 2.21 2.92
CA PHE A 314 -3.19 1.25 3.70
C PHE A 314 -3.74 0.11 2.84
N LEU A 315 -4.19 0.40 1.61
CA LEU A 315 -4.63 -0.62 0.67
C LEU A 315 -3.48 -1.57 0.31
N GLN A 316 -2.28 -1.06 0.01
CA GLN A 316 -1.12 -1.92 -0.23
C GLN A 316 -0.74 -2.75 1.00
N GLY A 317 -0.78 -2.16 2.20
CA GLY A 317 -0.58 -2.89 3.45
C GLY A 317 -1.60 -4.01 3.63
N GLY A 318 -2.87 -3.74 3.35
CA GLY A 318 -3.95 -4.74 3.39
C GLY A 318 -3.70 -5.89 2.41
N LEU A 319 -3.35 -5.59 1.15
CA LEU A 319 -3.01 -6.60 0.15
C LEU A 319 -1.78 -7.43 0.55
N TRP A 320 -0.75 -6.76 1.09
CA TRP A 320 0.46 -7.43 1.58
C TRP A 320 0.15 -8.43 2.69
N HIS A 321 -0.59 -8.02 3.72
CA HIS A 321 -0.95 -8.89 4.84
C HIS A 321 -1.94 -10.00 4.42
N PHE A 322 -2.83 -9.71 3.47
CA PHE A 322 -3.74 -10.71 2.91
C PHE A 322 -2.96 -11.83 2.20
N LEU A 323 -2.01 -11.47 1.32
CA LEU A 323 -1.13 -12.45 0.65
C LEU A 323 -0.34 -13.28 1.67
N ARG A 324 0.18 -12.66 2.73
CA ARG A 324 0.85 -13.40 3.80
C ARG A 324 -0.09 -14.39 4.50
N ALA A 325 -1.34 -13.99 4.76
CA ALA A 325 -2.34 -14.87 5.35
C ALA A 325 -2.69 -16.07 4.47
N THR A 326 -2.64 -15.93 3.13
CA THR A 326 -2.82 -17.06 2.19
C THR A 326 -1.61 -18.01 2.12
N GLY A 327 -0.46 -17.61 2.69
CA GLY A 327 0.78 -18.38 2.68
C GLY A 327 1.75 -17.98 1.56
N PHE A 328 1.55 -16.84 0.92
CA PHE A 328 2.51 -16.30 -0.05
C PHE A 328 3.79 -15.82 0.66
N ASP A 329 4.93 -16.34 0.22
CA ASP A 329 6.26 -16.04 0.77
C ASP A 329 7.08 -15.26 -0.26
N LEU A 330 7.21 -13.94 -0.04
CA LEU A 330 7.97 -13.06 -0.93
C LEU A 330 9.46 -13.41 -0.96
N GLY A 331 10.01 -13.96 0.13
CA GLY A 331 11.41 -14.39 0.19
C GLY A 331 11.67 -15.50 -0.80
N LYS A 332 10.83 -16.53 -0.81
CA LYS A 332 10.91 -17.61 -1.80
C LYS A 332 10.73 -17.12 -3.24
N LEU A 333 9.92 -16.08 -3.46
CA LEU A 333 9.76 -15.50 -4.79
C LEU A 333 11.02 -14.73 -5.22
N LEU A 334 11.61 -13.95 -4.33
CA LEU A 334 12.87 -13.24 -4.57
C LEU A 334 14.02 -14.21 -4.79
N ASP A 335 14.13 -15.27 -3.98
CA ASP A 335 15.14 -16.32 -4.14
C ASP A 335 15.02 -16.99 -5.51
N LYS A 336 13.79 -17.34 -5.93
CA LYS A 336 13.52 -17.89 -7.26
C LYS A 336 13.85 -16.89 -8.38
N TRP A 337 13.52 -15.63 -8.19
CA TRP A 337 13.80 -14.58 -9.18
C TRP A 337 15.31 -14.37 -9.34
N GLN A 338 16.05 -14.35 -8.24
CA GLN A 338 17.50 -14.25 -8.24
C GLN A 338 18.14 -15.48 -8.89
N GLN A 339 17.70 -16.68 -8.53
CA GLN A 339 18.14 -17.92 -9.19
C GLN A 339 17.86 -17.91 -10.70
N ASN A 340 16.70 -17.39 -11.12
CA ASN A 340 16.36 -17.27 -12.53
C ASN A 340 17.22 -16.24 -13.26
N LEU A 341 17.58 -15.13 -12.60
CA LEU A 341 18.50 -14.14 -13.15
C LEU A 341 19.91 -14.72 -13.30
N ASP A 342 20.42 -15.39 -12.27
CA ASP A 342 21.74 -16.04 -12.29
C ASP A 342 21.80 -17.10 -13.39
N SER A 343 20.74 -17.92 -13.51
CA SER A 343 20.61 -18.92 -14.58
C SER A 343 20.53 -18.30 -15.98
N ALA A 344 19.86 -17.16 -16.12
CA ALA A 344 19.76 -16.43 -17.39
C ALA A 344 21.06 -15.72 -17.77
N SER A 345 21.84 -15.22 -16.79
CA SER A 345 23.16 -14.64 -17.04
C SER A 345 24.18 -15.71 -17.42
N ASP A 346 24.12 -16.89 -16.81
CA ASP A 346 25.03 -18.00 -17.11
C ASP A 346 24.71 -18.68 -18.45
N ASN A 347 23.45 -18.58 -18.92
CA ASN A 347 23.06 -19.16 -20.20
C ASN A 347 21.97 -18.33 -20.91
N PRO A 348 22.34 -17.30 -21.69
CA PRO A 348 21.39 -16.37 -22.32
C PRO A 348 20.43 -17.01 -23.33
N SER A 349 20.67 -18.27 -23.72
CA SER A 349 19.78 -19.05 -24.59
C SER A 349 18.53 -19.61 -23.86
N LEU A 350 18.56 -19.71 -22.52
CA LEU A 350 17.44 -20.22 -21.71
C LEU A 350 16.23 -19.28 -21.70
N VAL A 351 16.44 -17.97 -21.85
CA VAL A 351 15.35 -16.97 -21.89
C VAL A 351 14.38 -17.22 -23.06
N TYR A 352 14.86 -17.86 -24.13
CA TYR A 352 14.07 -18.20 -25.32
C TYR A 352 13.65 -19.69 -25.38
N GLN A 353 14.08 -20.51 -24.41
CA GLN A 353 13.63 -21.88 -24.31
C GLN A 353 12.42 -21.92 -23.40
N THR A 354 11.23 -21.97 -23.99
CA THR A 354 10.00 -22.28 -23.26
C THR A 354 10.23 -23.61 -22.51
N ALA A 355 10.17 -23.59 -21.18
CA ALA A 355 10.28 -24.77 -20.33
C ALA A 355 9.04 -25.66 -20.52
N GLY A 356 9.00 -26.35 -21.64
CA GLY A 356 7.95 -27.25 -22.04
C GLY A 356 8.42 -27.96 -23.29
N SER A 357 8.94 -29.18 -23.12
CA SER A 357 8.86 -30.15 -24.20
C SER A 357 7.37 -30.37 -24.45
N VAL A 358 6.79 -29.61 -25.39
CA VAL A 358 5.47 -29.96 -25.94
C VAL A 358 5.69 -31.26 -26.70
N GLN A 359 5.55 -32.39 -26.01
CA GLN A 359 5.36 -33.66 -26.69
C GLN A 359 3.96 -33.59 -27.31
N PRO A 360 3.82 -33.66 -28.64
CA PRO A 360 2.51 -33.84 -29.23
C PRO A 360 1.94 -35.17 -28.74
N CYS A 361 0.99 -35.11 -27.81
CA CYS A 361 0.20 -36.28 -27.46
C CYS A 361 -0.84 -36.46 -28.56
N ALA A 362 -0.75 -37.55 -29.33
CA ALA A 362 -1.80 -37.91 -30.28
C ALA A 362 -3.05 -38.27 -29.48
N GLN A 363 -3.96 -37.31 -29.33
CA GLN A 363 -5.23 -37.52 -28.67
C GLN A 363 -6.11 -38.32 -29.64
N GLY A 364 -6.25 -39.63 -29.40
CA GLY A 364 -6.94 -40.59 -30.29
C GLY A 364 -8.43 -40.34 -30.56
N MET A 365 -8.98 -39.21 -30.08
CA MET A 365 -10.37 -38.78 -30.29
C MET A 365 -10.51 -37.43 -31.00
N LEU A 366 -9.44 -36.91 -31.60
CA LEU A 366 -9.52 -35.79 -32.55
C LEU A 366 -9.23 -36.33 -33.95
N GLN A 367 -10.26 -36.90 -34.58
CA GLN A 367 -10.27 -36.97 -36.04
C GLN A 367 -10.44 -35.53 -36.55
N TYR A 368 -9.37 -34.97 -37.09
CA TYR A 368 -9.51 -33.84 -38.00
C TYR A 368 -10.20 -34.38 -39.25
N GLU A 369 -11.51 -34.18 -39.36
CA GLU A 369 -12.16 -34.25 -40.65
C GLU A 369 -11.58 -33.10 -41.48
N GLN A 370 -10.98 -33.42 -42.62
CA GLN A 370 -10.58 -32.39 -43.58
C GLN A 370 -11.85 -31.62 -43.94
N PRO A 371 -11.90 -30.29 -43.75
CA PRO A 371 -13.01 -29.54 -44.32
C PRO A 371 -12.91 -29.71 -45.84
N ASP A 372 -13.91 -30.35 -46.44
CA ASP A 372 -14.17 -30.32 -47.87
C ASP A 372 -14.54 -28.87 -48.25
N ALA A 373 -13.52 -28.01 -48.30
CA ALA A 373 -13.65 -26.66 -48.80
C ALA A 373 -13.61 -26.74 -50.32
N GLU A 374 -14.79 -26.79 -50.95
CA GLU A 374 -14.89 -26.51 -52.37
C GLU A 374 -14.27 -25.13 -52.67
N PRO A 375 -13.36 -25.03 -53.66
CA PRO A 375 -12.65 -23.80 -53.94
C PRO A 375 -13.60 -22.71 -54.47
N GLN A 376 -13.85 -21.69 -53.64
CA GLN A 376 -14.52 -20.45 -54.06
C GLN A 376 -13.62 -19.69 -55.07
N PRO A 377 -14.09 -19.39 -56.28
CA PRO A 377 -13.23 -18.93 -57.38
C PRO A 377 -13.09 -17.41 -57.39
N TRP A 378 -12.44 -16.81 -56.38
CA TRP A 378 -12.15 -15.37 -56.42
C TRP A 378 -10.89 -15.03 -55.63
N LEU A 379 -9.75 -15.09 -56.34
CA LEU A 379 -8.57 -14.23 -56.24
C LEU A 379 -7.37 -14.99 -56.81
N LYS A 380 -7.26 -15.00 -58.14
CA LYS A 380 -5.99 -15.27 -58.81
C LYS A 380 -5.06 -14.09 -58.54
N GLN A 381 -4.01 -14.29 -57.76
CA GLN A 381 -2.81 -13.50 -57.91
C GLN A 381 -1.63 -14.45 -58.10
N GLU A 382 -1.18 -14.53 -59.36
CA GLU A 382 0.00 -15.27 -59.79
C GLU A 382 1.25 -14.49 -59.36
N GLN A 383 2.02 -15.03 -58.41
CA GLN A 383 3.41 -14.61 -58.15
C GLN A 383 4.26 -15.88 -57.93
N PRO A 384 5.35 -16.08 -58.68
CA PRO A 384 6.19 -17.28 -58.60
C PRO A 384 7.05 -17.33 -57.32
N PHE A 385 7.34 -18.57 -56.89
CA PHE A 385 7.89 -18.99 -55.59
C PHE A 385 9.37 -18.64 -55.30
N GLU A 386 10.01 -17.73 -56.06
CA GLU A 386 11.46 -17.48 -55.92
C GLU A 386 11.86 -16.32 -54.98
N ASP A 387 10.91 -15.62 -54.34
CA ASP A 387 11.24 -14.40 -53.54
C ASP A 387 11.18 -14.56 -51.99
N TYR A 388 11.16 -15.79 -51.44
CA TYR A 388 11.13 -16.02 -49.98
C TYR A 388 12.51 -16.24 -49.33
N VAL A 389 13.58 -15.65 -49.87
CA VAL A 389 14.88 -15.62 -49.20
C VAL A 389 15.28 -14.17 -48.90
N TYR A 390 15.31 -13.89 -47.59
CA TYR A 390 15.76 -12.68 -46.90
C TYR A 390 16.80 -11.86 -47.70
N ARG A 391 16.38 -10.72 -48.26
CA ARG A 391 17.30 -9.70 -48.79
C ARG A 391 17.69 -8.73 -47.67
N PRO A 392 18.99 -8.46 -47.44
CA PRO A 392 19.42 -7.40 -46.52
C PRO A 392 18.88 -6.06 -47.01
N SER A 393 18.37 -5.23 -46.09
CA SER A 393 17.82 -3.91 -46.42
C SER A 393 18.88 -3.04 -47.10
N GLN A 394 18.76 -2.85 -48.41
CA GLN A 394 19.50 -1.80 -49.11
C GLN A 394 18.98 -0.45 -48.61
N GLY A 395 19.90 0.42 -48.18
CA GLY A 395 19.60 1.71 -47.58
C GLY A 395 18.61 2.50 -48.43
N VAL A 396 17.40 2.67 -47.90
CA VAL A 396 16.35 3.46 -48.53
C VAL A 396 16.75 4.93 -48.40
N GLN A 397 17.01 5.60 -49.52
CA GLN A 397 17.05 7.05 -49.54
C GLN A 397 15.69 7.58 -49.06
N PRO A 398 15.64 8.58 -48.16
CA PRO A 398 14.36 9.07 -47.66
C PRO A 398 13.57 9.70 -48.80
N MET A 399 12.42 9.08 -49.14
CA MET A 399 11.46 9.64 -50.09
C MET A 399 10.87 10.94 -49.54
N ASN A 400 10.86 11.96 -50.38
CA ASN A 400 10.29 13.26 -50.07
C ASN A 400 8.76 13.16 -50.07
N LEU A 401 8.14 13.39 -48.91
CA LEU A 401 6.69 13.33 -48.68
C LEU A 401 5.85 14.32 -49.51
N THR A 402 6.48 15.18 -50.30
CA THR A 402 5.81 16.19 -51.14
C THR A 402 5.25 15.61 -52.46
N GLU A 403 5.76 14.47 -52.94
CA GLU A 403 5.34 13.90 -54.24
C GLU A 403 4.15 12.94 -54.18
N ILE A 404 3.76 12.43 -52.99
CA ILE A 404 2.75 11.37 -52.89
C ILE A 404 1.33 11.91 -52.67
N ASN A 405 1.13 13.12 -52.13
CA ASN A 405 -0.21 13.59 -51.75
C ASN A 405 -0.67 14.95 -52.29
N GLY A 406 0.09 15.65 -53.15
CA GLY A 406 -0.43 16.84 -53.85
C GLY A 406 -1.02 17.95 -52.95
N VAL A 407 -0.55 18.06 -51.70
CA VAL A 407 -0.97 19.12 -50.76
C VAL A 407 0.15 20.16 -50.66
N GLU A 408 -0.02 21.30 -51.34
CA GLU A 408 0.98 22.38 -51.41
C GLU A 408 1.16 23.20 -50.11
N ARG A 409 0.34 22.98 -49.06
CA ARG A 409 0.50 23.66 -47.76
C ARG A 409 0.05 22.80 -46.59
N THR A 410 1.01 22.31 -45.81
CA THR A 410 0.77 21.79 -44.44
C THR A 410 1.11 22.89 -43.44
N LEU A 411 0.17 23.19 -42.53
CA LEU A 411 0.24 24.35 -41.64
C LEU A 411 1.16 24.15 -40.41
N TYR A 412 1.78 22.97 -40.26
CA TYR A 412 2.84 22.70 -39.29
C TYR A 412 3.79 21.64 -39.85
N GLN A 413 5.08 21.97 -39.96
CA GLN A 413 6.15 21.03 -40.26
C GLN A 413 6.91 20.74 -38.97
N THR A 414 6.71 19.57 -38.37
CA THR A 414 7.50 19.13 -37.21
C THR A 414 8.84 18.59 -37.69
N THR A 415 9.90 19.37 -37.48
CA THR A 415 11.29 18.94 -37.68
C THR A 415 11.72 18.12 -36.46
N TYR A 416 11.95 16.81 -36.63
CA TYR A 416 12.56 16.01 -35.58
C TYR A 416 14.06 16.27 -35.57
N HIS A 417 14.53 17.03 -34.59
CA HIS A 417 15.95 17.07 -34.25
C HIS A 417 16.25 15.94 -33.26
N THR A 418 17.13 15.01 -33.64
CA THR A 418 17.63 13.99 -32.73
C THR A 418 18.55 14.67 -31.70
N LEU A 419 17.97 15.19 -30.61
CA LEU A 419 18.74 15.62 -29.46
C LEU A 419 19.22 14.37 -28.72
N LYS A 420 20.53 14.17 -28.72
CA LYS A 420 21.20 13.13 -27.94
C LYS A 420 21.23 13.62 -26.49
N GLU A 421 20.11 13.49 -25.78
CA GLU A 421 20.06 13.84 -24.37
C GLU A 421 20.78 12.76 -23.55
N THR A 422 21.98 13.11 -23.09
CA THR A 422 22.68 12.38 -22.02
C THR A 422 21.87 12.53 -20.74
N PHE A 423 21.20 11.45 -20.37
CA PHE A 423 20.54 11.27 -19.08
C PHE A 423 21.62 11.28 -17.98
N TYR A 424 21.84 12.44 -17.36
CA TYR A 424 22.68 12.80 -16.20
C TYR A 424 23.55 14.04 -16.50
N GLN A 425 23.10 15.19 -15.99
CA GLN A 425 23.92 16.40 -15.87
C GLN A 425 24.12 16.67 -14.38
N ALA A 426 25.35 16.52 -13.89
CA ALA A 426 25.69 16.85 -12.52
C ALA A 426 25.52 18.37 -12.29
N ALA A 427 24.97 18.74 -11.13
CA ALA A 427 24.74 20.14 -10.77
C ALA A 427 26.06 20.94 -10.75
N SER A 428 26.05 22.11 -11.39
CA SER A 428 27.15 23.06 -11.39
C SER A 428 27.29 23.74 -10.02
N THR A 429 28.53 23.89 -9.57
CA THR A 429 28.96 24.54 -8.33
C THR A 429 28.78 26.07 -8.30
N GLN A 430 28.12 26.55 -7.22
CA GLN A 430 28.28 27.84 -6.48
C GLN A 430 27.69 29.15 -7.09
N PRO A 431 27.35 30.22 -6.30
CA PRO A 431 27.72 30.52 -4.90
C PRO A 431 26.59 30.93 -3.91
N GLU A 432 27.00 31.09 -2.65
CA GLU A 432 26.33 31.56 -1.42
C GLU A 432 25.08 32.46 -1.55
N VAL A 433 24.01 32.08 -0.85
CA VAL A 433 23.01 32.99 -0.28
C VAL A 433 22.68 32.53 1.14
N ASP A 434 22.92 33.43 2.08
CA ASP A 434 22.67 33.32 3.52
C ASP A 434 21.20 32.95 3.81
N THR A 435 20.98 31.84 4.51
CA THR A 435 19.70 31.57 5.18
C THR A 435 19.97 31.36 6.67
N MET A 436 19.51 32.34 7.45
CA MET A 436 19.33 32.23 8.89
C MET A 436 18.46 31.01 9.18
N PHE A 437 19.02 29.97 9.79
CA PHE A 437 18.45 29.20 10.90
C PHE A 437 19.46 28.12 11.27
N GLY A 438 19.99 28.20 12.50
CA GLY A 438 21.13 27.42 12.95
C GLY A 438 20.82 25.94 13.15
N TYR A 439 21.60 25.09 12.49
CA TYR A 439 22.04 23.81 13.04
C TYR A 439 23.54 23.64 12.74
N GLY A 440 24.27 23.27 13.79
CA GLY A 440 25.72 23.32 13.86
C GLY A 440 26.46 22.37 12.92
N LYS A 441 27.67 22.81 12.56
CA LYS A 441 28.70 22.03 11.89
C LYS A 441 29.08 20.80 12.73
N THR A 442 28.92 19.60 12.18
CA THR A 442 29.78 18.47 12.56
C THR A 442 29.97 17.48 11.41
N ALA A 443 31.23 17.37 11.00
CA ALA A 443 31.95 16.24 10.44
C ALA A 443 31.19 15.20 9.59
N THR A 444 31.44 15.26 8.28
CA THR A 444 31.31 14.14 7.35
C THR A 444 32.32 13.04 7.68
N GLN A 445 31.87 11.94 8.28
CA GLN A 445 32.54 10.63 8.16
C GLN A 445 31.54 9.61 7.60
N PRO A 446 31.87 8.87 6.52
CA PRO A 446 31.02 7.82 6.01
C PRO A 446 31.11 6.56 6.89
N LEU A 447 29.96 6.13 7.42
CA LEU A 447 29.74 4.89 8.18
C LEU A 447 29.54 3.68 7.25
N TYR A 448 30.45 3.43 6.30
CA TYR A 448 30.51 2.16 5.57
C TYR A 448 31.95 1.83 5.14
N GLU A 449 32.38 0.61 5.43
CA GLU A 449 33.69 0.07 5.08
C GLU A 449 33.79 -0.16 3.56
N ARG A 450 34.80 0.43 2.93
CA ARG A 450 35.04 0.33 1.48
C ARG A 450 35.79 -0.97 1.20
N SER A 451 35.23 -1.84 0.35
CA SER A 451 35.90 -3.05 -0.14
C SER A 451 37.32 -2.73 -0.62
N LYS A 452 38.31 -3.48 -0.10
CA LYS A 452 39.71 -3.40 -0.52
C LYS A 452 39.81 -3.71 -2.01
N SER A 453 40.33 -2.74 -2.77
CA SER A 453 40.77 -2.93 -4.14
C SER A 453 41.88 -3.98 -4.19
N LEU A 454 41.67 -5.06 -4.93
CA LEU A 454 42.78 -5.89 -5.41
C LEU A 454 43.53 -5.06 -6.46
N ALA A 455 44.78 -4.73 -6.12
CA ALA A 455 45.69 -3.98 -6.94
C ALA A 455 46.11 -4.76 -8.20
N ASN A 456 46.29 -3.99 -9.27
CA ASN A 456 46.87 -4.33 -10.55
C ASN A 456 48.01 -5.37 -10.50
N VAL A 457 47.93 -6.43 -11.31
CA VAL A 457 49.10 -7.03 -11.96
C VAL A 457 48.70 -7.57 -13.34
N PHE A 458 49.59 -7.33 -14.31
CA PHE A 458 49.64 -7.85 -15.69
C PHE A 458 49.00 -7.03 -16.81
N THR A 459 49.74 -5.98 -17.18
CA THR A 459 50.07 -5.68 -18.58
C THR A 459 50.65 -6.92 -19.28
N ASN A 460 50.09 -7.32 -20.43
CA ASN A 460 50.83 -7.58 -21.67
C ASN A 460 49.85 -7.92 -22.81
N HIS A 461 49.88 -7.07 -23.84
CA HIS A 461 49.34 -7.38 -25.15
C HIS A 461 50.12 -8.55 -25.77
N GLN A 462 49.41 -9.60 -26.17
CA GLN A 462 49.76 -10.35 -27.38
C GLN A 462 48.50 -10.47 -28.25
N PRO A 463 48.58 -10.14 -29.55
CA PRO A 463 47.49 -10.41 -30.48
C PRO A 463 47.38 -11.92 -30.69
N ILE A 464 46.16 -12.46 -30.57
CA ILE A 464 45.89 -13.86 -30.92
C ILE A 464 45.88 -13.96 -32.44
N ASP A 465 46.71 -14.86 -32.97
CA ASP A 465 46.89 -15.13 -34.40
C ASP A 465 45.59 -15.58 -35.08
N THR A 466 45.31 -15.00 -36.25
CA THR A 466 44.30 -15.48 -37.19
C THR A 466 44.71 -16.82 -37.78
N VAL A 467 44.04 -17.90 -37.39
CA VAL A 467 44.15 -19.19 -38.05
C VAL A 467 42.96 -19.36 -39.01
N PHE A 468 43.27 -19.28 -40.31
CA PHE A 468 42.39 -19.70 -41.39
C PHE A 468 42.26 -21.22 -41.41
N TYR A 469 41.05 -21.73 -41.61
CA TYR A 469 40.85 -23.10 -42.12
C TYR A 469 39.96 -23.06 -43.36
N GLU A 470 40.51 -23.56 -44.46
CA GLU A 470 39.83 -23.81 -45.74
C GLU A 470 38.76 -24.92 -45.61
N PRO A 471 37.66 -24.85 -46.36
CA PRO A 471 36.66 -25.91 -46.39
C PRO A 471 37.13 -27.06 -47.30
N LYS A 472 37.11 -28.30 -46.79
CA LYS A 472 37.35 -29.48 -47.62
C LYS A 472 36.07 -30.29 -47.83
N ALA A 473 35.86 -30.61 -49.10
CA ALA A 473 34.66 -31.12 -49.72
C ALA A 473 34.22 -32.54 -49.27
N THR A 474 32.92 -32.76 -49.52
CA THR A 474 32.16 -34.02 -49.60
C THR A 474 32.93 -35.22 -50.18
N GLN A 475 32.75 -36.41 -49.57
CA GLN A 475 32.60 -37.67 -50.31
C GLN A 475 31.88 -38.76 -49.51
N ASN A 476 30.97 -39.43 -50.21
CA ASN A 476 30.21 -40.64 -49.83
C ASN A 476 31.11 -41.87 -49.60
N GLY A 477 30.61 -42.84 -48.82
CA GLY A 477 30.73 -44.27 -49.16
C GLY A 477 31.29 -45.22 -48.09
N SER A 478 30.37 -46.04 -47.54
CA SER A 478 30.49 -47.48 -47.20
C SER A 478 31.63 -48.04 -46.32
N GLY A 479 31.22 -48.81 -45.29
CA GLY A 479 31.77 -50.18 -45.08
C GLY A 479 32.34 -50.54 -43.70
N ALA A 480 31.55 -51.35 -42.97
CA ALA A 480 31.95 -52.63 -42.37
C ALA A 480 32.52 -52.76 -40.92
N THR A 481 31.73 -53.51 -40.12
CA THR A 481 32.07 -54.66 -39.22
C THR A 481 32.69 -54.48 -37.81
N THR A 482 31.86 -54.81 -36.80
CA THR A 482 32.03 -55.82 -35.71
C THR A 482 33.26 -55.78 -34.78
N THR A 483 33.02 -55.67 -33.46
CA THR A 483 33.05 -56.77 -32.46
C THR A 483 33.05 -56.23 -31.01
N SER A 484 32.24 -56.84 -30.14
CA SER A 484 32.32 -56.82 -28.66
C SER A 484 33.48 -57.77 -28.19
N PRO A 485 33.84 -58.00 -26.89
CA PRO A 485 32.96 -57.91 -25.70
C PRO A 485 33.58 -57.70 -24.27
N THR A 486 32.69 -57.68 -23.26
CA THR A 486 32.79 -58.15 -21.84
C THR A 486 33.83 -57.65 -20.82
N ALA A 487 33.35 -57.39 -19.58
CA ALA A 487 33.67 -58.10 -18.32
C ALA A 487 34.21 -57.28 -17.11
N THR A 488 33.37 -57.23 -16.07
CA THR A 488 33.60 -57.65 -14.66
C THR A 488 34.45 -56.81 -13.66
N ALA A 489 33.89 -56.70 -12.46
CA ALA A 489 34.34 -56.09 -11.20
C ALA A 489 35.39 -56.92 -10.40
N ILE A 490 35.88 -56.37 -9.27
CA ILE A 490 36.41 -56.94 -7.98
C ILE A 490 37.30 -55.84 -7.34
N ALA A 491 37.06 -55.24 -6.17
CA ALA A 491 36.91 -55.67 -4.76
C ALA A 491 38.25 -55.82 -3.97
N THR A 492 38.26 -55.30 -2.73
CA THR A 492 39.01 -55.62 -1.47
C THR A 492 39.28 -54.32 -0.68
N ALA A 493 39.01 -54.08 0.62
CA ALA A 493 38.70 -54.80 1.88
C ALA A 493 39.78 -54.51 2.97
N ASP A 494 39.41 -53.67 3.98
CA ASP A 494 39.65 -53.72 5.45
C ASP A 494 41.06 -53.96 6.08
N PRO A 495 41.31 -53.82 7.42
CA PRO A 495 40.46 -53.39 8.57
C PRO A 495 41.11 -52.39 9.60
N GLU A 496 40.26 -51.96 10.55
CA GLU A 496 40.40 -51.34 11.91
C GLU A 496 41.28 -52.12 12.95
N PRO A 497 41.37 -51.83 14.29
CA PRO A 497 41.03 -50.65 15.17
C PRO A 497 42.04 -50.39 16.36
N SER A 498 41.73 -49.41 17.26
CA SER A 498 42.02 -49.31 18.75
C SER A 498 42.38 -47.85 19.17
N ALA A 499 41.59 -47.12 19.99
CA ALA A 499 41.29 -47.17 21.45
C ALA A 499 42.09 -46.13 22.30
N ASP A 500 41.43 -45.03 22.71
CA ASP A 500 41.48 -44.17 23.94
C ASP A 500 42.81 -43.80 24.66
N PRO A 501 42.88 -42.83 25.63
CA PRO A 501 41.86 -41.92 26.23
C PRO A 501 42.28 -40.41 26.40
N GLU A 502 41.33 -39.61 26.91
CA GLU A 502 41.37 -38.28 27.62
C GLU A 502 42.53 -38.07 28.63
N PRO A 503 42.84 -36.85 29.20
CA PRO A 503 41.86 -35.89 29.80
C PRO A 503 42.24 -34.37 29.89
N SER A 504 41.33 -33.58 30.54
CA SER A 504 41.53 -32.31 31.29
C SER A 504 41.81 -31.02 30.50
N ALA A 505 41.52 -29.80 30.96
CA ALA A 505 40.65 -29.17 31.95
C ALA A 505 40.77 -27.63 31.73
N ASP A 506 39.92 -26.87 32.43
CA ASP A 506 40.11 -25.46 32.88
C ASP A 506 39.67 -24.27 32.00
N ASP A 507 38.80 -23.48 32.65
CA ASP A 507 38.76 -22.01 32.84
C ASP A 507 38.63 -21.06 31.63
N GLU A 508 37.43 -20.48 31.44
CA GLU A 508 37.03 -19.10 31.84
C GLU A 508 35.58 -18.78 31.42
#